data_AF-A0A4R2JEG6-F1
#
_entry.id   AF-A0A4R2JEG6-F1
#
_cell.length_a   1.000
_cell.length_b   1.000
_cell.length_c   1.000
_cell.angle_alpha   90.00
_cell.angle_beta   90.00
_cell.angle_gamma   90.00
#
_symmetry.space_group_name_H-M   'P 1'
#
loop_
_entity.id
_entity.type
_entity.pdbx_description
1 polymer ?
#
loop_
_entity_poly.entity_id
_entity_poly.type
_entity_poly.pdbx_seq_one_letter_code
_entity_poly.pdbx_strand_id
1 'polypeptide(L)'
;MGYHDGTAKTVLGKYTVCNWGGASGGEGLAIGHAKNSLAGLGGHSTDIGTRHKAATLPPVPYIGSGGCTIGLELSDSTSLIIIGNPPGGQPDDVACPKVNQVAKIIDPKLS
;
A
#
# COMPACT_ATOMS: atom_id res chain seq x y z
N MET A 1 12.27 -13.48 10.09
CA MET A 1 10.83 -13.17 10.07
C MET A 1 10.44 -13.09 8.60
N GLY A 2 9.68 -14.06 8.12
CA GLY A 2 9.36 -14.22 6.70
C GLY A 2 7.94 -13.77 6.41
N TYR A 3 7.77 -13.01 5.33
CA TYR A 3 6.46 -12.80 4.72
C TYR A 3 6.02 -14.13 4.09
N HIS A 4 4.84 -14.64 4.45
CA HIS A 4 4.30 -15.89 3.89
C HIS A 4 3.75 -15.67 2.47
N ASP A 5 3.58 -16.75 1.71
CA ASP A 5 3.06 -16.72 0.32
C ASP A 5 1.81 -15.85 0.20
N GLY A 6 1.85 -14.93 -0.77
CA GLY A 6 0.83 -13.91 -0.95
C GLY A 6 -0.47 -14.48 -1.47
N THR A 7 -1.59 -14.26 -0.77
CA THR A 7 -2.92 -14.55 -1.34
C THR A 7 -3.46 -13.30 -2.03
N ALA A 8 -3.83 -13.40 -3.31
CA ALA A 8 -4.49 -12.30 -4.01
C ALA A 8 -5.88 -12.03 -3.41
N LYS A 9 -6.17 -10.78 -3.07
CA LYS A 9 -7.49 -10.31 -2.62
C LYS A 9 -7.90 -9.07 -3.40
N THR A 10 -9.14 -9.06 -3.89
CA THR A 10 -9.73 -7.84 -4.43
C THR A 10 -10.27 -7.00 -3.28
N VAL A 11 -9.79 -5.76 -3.17
CA VAL A 11 -10.18 -4.83 -2.09
C VAL A 11 -11.01 -3.70 -2.68
N LEU A 12 -12.17 -3.44 -2.07
CA LEU A 12 -13.16 -2.44 -2.48
C LEU A 12 -13.63 -2.55 -3.94
N GLY A 13 -13.43 -3.70 -4.61
CA GLY A 13 -13.69 -3.85 -6.05
C GLY A 13 -12.79 -3.00 -6.95
N LYS A 14 -11.78 -2.31 -6.39
CA LYS A 14 -10.94 -1.33 -7.08
C LYS A 14 -9.49 -1.80 -7.28
N TYR A 15 -9.00 -2.66 -6.38
CA TYR A 15 -7.60 -3.08 -6.33
C TYR A 15 -7.50 -4.59 -6.21
N THR A 16 -6.51 -5.21 -6.85
CA THR A 16 -6.12 -6.59 -6.53
C THR A 16 -4.76 -6.55 -5.84
N VAL A 17 -4.72 -6.97 -4.58
CA VAL A 17 -3.50 -6.95 -3.75
C VAL A 17 -3.05 -8.35 -3.41
N CYS A 18 -1.75 -8.61 -3.48
CA CYS A 18 -1.13 -9.77 -2.89
C CYS A 18 -0.92 -9.48 -1.40
N ASN A 19 -1.65 -10.21 -0.57
CA ASN A 19 -1.54 -10.10 0.88
C ASN A 19 -0.37 -10.93 1.39
N TRP A 20 0.68 -10.27 1.88
CA TRP A 20 1.68 -10.93 2.70
C TRP A 20 1.32 -10.71 4.16
N GLY A 21 0.49 -11.61 4.70
CA GLY A 21 0.16 -11.59 6.12
C GLY A 21 1.44 -11.70 6.94
N GLY A 22 1.67 -10.74 7.84
CA GLY A 22 2.66 -10.91 8.90
C GLY A 22 2.27 -12.15 9.72
N ALA A 23 3.27 -12.89 10.21
CA ALA A 23 3.03 -13.98 11.15
C ALA A 23 2.12 -13.46 12.29
N SER A 24 1.15 -14.26 12.73
CA SER A 24 0.13 -13.91 13.73
C SER A 24 0.65 -12.96 14.83
N GLY A 25 0.13 -11.73 14.88
CA GLY A 25 0.52 -10.68 15.82
C GLY A 25 1.55 -9.66 15.30
N GLY A 26 2.11 -9.86 14.09
CA GLY A 26 3.04 -8.94 13.43
C GLY A 26 2.35 -7.93 12.50
N GLU A 27 3.13 -6.94 12.06
CA GLU A 27 2.74 -5.97 11.02
C GLU A 27 2.32 -6.68 9.74
N GLY A 28 1.14 -6.35 9.22
CA GLY A 28 0.67 -6.81 7.92
C GLY A 28 1.09 -5.84 6.82
N LEU A 29 1.62 -6.35 5.72
CA LEU A 29 1.92 -5.59 4.52
C LEU A 29 1.23 -6.26 3.34
N ALA A 30 0.44 -5.50 2.59
CA ALA A 30 -0.13 -5.96 1.33
C ALA A 30 0.35 -5.06 0.20
N ILE A 31 0.75 -5.67 -0.91
CA ILE A 31 1.18 -4.94 -2.10
C ILE A 31 0.41 -5.46 -3.30
N GLY A 32 -0.13 -4.56 -4.10
CA GLY A 32 -0.97 -4.91 -5.24
C GLY A 32 -0.84 -3.98 -6.41
N HIS A 33 -1.57 -4.32 -7.47
CA HIS A 33 -1.71 -3.48 -8.65
C HIS A 33 -3.17 -3.03 -8.80
N ALA A 34 -3.33 -1.77 -9.18
CA ALA A 34 -4.57 -1.18 -9.64
C ALA A 34 -4.48 -0.99 -11.15
N LYS A 35 -5.56 -1.30 -11.87
CA LYS A 35 -5.65 -1.04 -13.32
C LYS A 35 -5.87 0.45 -13.66
N ASN A 36 -6.02 1.29 -12.64
CA ASN A 36 -6.32 2.72 -12.78
C ASN A 36 -5.11 3.54 -12.33
N SER A 37 -4.98 4.76 -12.88
CA SER A 37 -4.00 5.75 -12.43
C SER A 37 -4.36 6.33 -11.06
N LEU A 38 -3.40 6.93 -10.37
CA LEU A 38 -3.62 7.55 -9.05
C LEU A 38 -4.74 8.58 -9.04
N ALA A 39 -4.91 9.34 -10.13
CA ALA A 39 -5.98 10.32 -10.26
C ALA A 39 -7.38 9.68 -10.12
N GLY A 40 -7.57 8.46 -10.61
CA GLY A 40 -8.84 7.73 -10.51
C GLY A 40 -9.07 7.06 -9.15
N LEU A 41 -8.07 7.03 -8.28
CA LEU A 41 -8.14 6.36 -6.97
C LEU A 41 -8.52 7.31 -5.84
N GLY A 42 -8.30 8.61 -6.05
CA GLY A 42 -8.48 9.64 -5.04
C GLY A 42 -7.37 9.58 -3.98
N GLY A 43 -7.05 10.70 -3.35
CA GLY A 43 -6.01 10.76 -2.34
C GLY A 43 -5.29 12.10 -2.31
N HIS A 44 -4.37 12.22 -1.36
CA HIS A 44 -3.53 13.40 -1.21
C HIS A 44 -2.11 13.08 -1.69
N SER A 45 -1.56 13.96 -2.54
CA SER A 45 -0.17 13.83 -2.98
C SER A 45 0.74 13.67 -1.78
N THR A 46 1.65 12.70 -1.84
CA THR A 46 2.65 12.47 -0.79
C THR A 46 4.01 12.38 -1.45
N ASP A 47 4.99 13.00 -0.83
CA ASP A 47 6.36 12.93 -1.31
C ASP A 47 7.05 11.71 -0.71
N ILE A 48 7.48 10.81 -1.60
CA ILE A 48 8.35 9.70 -1.25
C ILE A 48 9.79 9.94 -1.70
N GLY A 49 10.10 11.07 -2.35
CA GLY A 49 11.47 11.47 -2.71
C GLY A 49 12.08 10.62 -3.82
N THR A 50 11.27 10.02 -4.68
CA THR A 50 11.71 9.06 -5.69
C THR A 50 11.07 9.28 -7.06
N ARG A 51 11.15 8.29 -7.97
CA ARG A 51 10.86 8.41 -9.41
C ARG A 51 9.38 8.55 -9.73
N HIS A 52 8.50 7.81 -9.06
CA HIS A 52 7.07 7.80 -9.38
C HIS A 52 6.29 8.79 -8.52
N LYS A 53 5.20 9.32 -9.08
CA LYS A 53 4.24 10.10 -8.30
C LYS A 53 3.60 9.19 -7.26
N ALA A 54 3.43 9.71 -6.05
CA ALA A 54 2.81 8.97 -4.96
C ALA A 54 1.63 9.75 -4.35
N ALA A 55 0.65 9.01 -3.84
CA ALA A 55 -0.46 9.58 -3.09
C ALA A 55 -0.82 8.69 -1.90
N THR A 56 -1.13 9.32 -0.77
CA THR A 56 -1.83 8.65 0.32
C THR A 56 -3.29 8.51 -0.09
N LEU A 57 -3.74 7.27 -0.25
CA LEU A 57 -5.10 6.95 -0.67
C LEU A 57 -6.03 6.88 0.55
N PRO A 58 -7.35 7.03 0.35
CA PRO A 58 -8.33 6.83 1.41
C PRO A 58 -8.13 5.49 2.12
N PRO A 59 -8.36 5.42 3.44
CA PRO A 59 -8.16 4.19 4.19
C PRO A 59 -9.01 3.08 3.59
N VAL A 60 -8.33 1.97 3.30
CA VAL A 60 -8.94 0.79 2.72
C VAL A 60 -9.26 -0.15 3.89
N PRO A 61 -10.53 -0.59 4.07
CA PRO A 61 -10.87 -1.54 5.11
C PRO A 61 -10.21 -2.88 4.79
N TYR A 62 -9.09 -3.13 5.44
CA TYR A 62 -8.20 -4.25 5.19
C TYR A 62 -7.89 -4.97 6.49
N ILE A 63 -8.45 -6.17 6.69
CA ILE A 63 -8.29 -7.05 7.88
C ILE A 63 -7.98 -6.29 9.18
N GLY A 64 -8.98 -5.62 9.75
CA GLY A 64 -8.83 -4.79 10.94
C GLY A 64 -8.89 -3.30 10.60
N SER A 65 -9.53 -2.54 11.46
CA SER A 65 -9.67 -1.09 11.34
C SER A 65 -8.34 -0.40 11.65
N GLY A 66 -7.86 0.45 10.73
CA GLY A 66 -6.62 1.23 10.85
C GLY A 66 -5.54 0.77 9.87
N GLY A 67 -4.83 1.72 9.26
CA GLY A 67 -3.76 1.42 8.31
C GLY A 67 -3.54 2.52 7.28
N CYS A 68 -2.32 2.58 6.74
CA CYS A 68 -1.97 3.55 5.71
C CYS A 68 -1.92 2.88 4.34
N THR A 69 -2.51 3.53 3.33
CA THR A 69 -2.45 3.09 1.94
C THR A 69 -1.71 4.15 1.12
N ILE A 70 -0.64 3.73 0.44
CA ILE A 70 0.10 4.56 -0.49
C ILE A 70 -0.04 3.96 -1.88
N GLY A 71 -0.43 4.79 -2.85
CA GLY A 71 -0.39 4.45 -4.26
C GLY A 71 0.83 5.07 -4.95
N LEU A 72 1.45 4.35 -5.88
CA LEU A 72 2.49 4.83 -6.79
C LEU A 72 2.00 4.76 -8.23
N GLU A 73 2.12 5.84 -9.00
CA GLU A 73 1.73 5.87 -10.42
C GLU A 73 2.80 5.24 -11.29
N LEU A 74 2.44 4.20 -12.04
CA LEU A 74 3.35 3.53 -12.98
C LEU A 74 3.28 4.18 -14.36
N SER A 75 4.29 3.90 -15.19
CA SER A 75 4.48 4.52 -16.50
C SER A 75 3.36 4.23 -17.51
N ASP A 76 2.63 3.12 -17.33
CA ASP A 76 1.51 2.68 -18.16
C ASP A 76 0.14 3.21 -17.67
N SER A 77 0.13 4.25 -16.82
CA SER A 77 -1.07 4.79 -16.19
C SER A 77 -1.81 3.79 -15.27
N THR A 78 -1.13 2.74 -14.82
CA THR A 78 -1.58 1.88 -13.72
C THR A 78 -1.01 2.38 -12.39
N SER A 79 -1.33 1.71 -11.28
CA SER A 79 -0.76 2.08 -9.98
C SER A 79 -0.40 0.87 -9.13
N LEU A 80 0.74 0.96 -8.45
CA LEU A 80 1.09 0.04 -7.36
C LEU A 80 0.40 0.53 -6.08
N ILE A 81 -0.22 -0.37 -5.33
CA ILE A 81 -0.90 -0.09 -4.06
C ILE A 81 -0.15 -0.78 -2.94
N ILE A 82 0.27 -0.02 -1.94
CA ILE A 82 0.97 -0.50 -0.75
C ILE A 82 0.09 -0.20 0.45
N ILE A 83 -0.34 -1.24 1.16
CA ILE A 83 -1.19 -1.16 2.34
C ILE A 83 -0.37 -1.66 3.52
N GLY A 84 -0.13 -0.79 4.51
CA GLY A 84 0.41 -1.20 5.80
C GLY A 84 -0.68 -1.24 6.84
N ASN A 85 -0.76 -2.37 7.54
CA ASN A 85 -1.66 -2.59 8.66
C ASN A 85 -0.85 -2.99 9.90
N PRO A 86 -0.49 -2.02 10.76
CA PRO A 86 0.25 -2.31 11.98
C PRO A 86 -0.62 -3.09 12.99
N PRO A 87 -0.02 -3.92 13.86
CA PRO A 87 -0.75 -4.72 14.82
C PRO A 87 -1.56 -3.82 15.78
N GLY A 88 -2.83 -4.18 15.97
CA GLY A 88 -3.74 -3.46 16.87
C GLY A 88 -4.40 -2.20 16.31
N GLY A 89 -4.31 -1.95 14.99
CA GLY A 89 -5.00 -0.82 14.36
C GLY A 89 -4.41 0.53 14.76
N GLN A 90 -3.07 0.65 14.73
CA GLN A 90 -2.38 1.90 15.09
C GLN A 90 -2.86 3.07 14.22
N PRO A 91 -2.87 4.30 14.77
CA PRO A 91 -3.30 5.48 14.04
C PRO A 91 -2.39 5.78 12.84
N ASP A 92 -2.93 6.54 11.88
CA ASP A 92 -2.31 6.81 10.58
C ASP A 92 -0.94 7.51 10.69
N ASP A 93 -0.73 8.32 11.73
CA ASP A 93 0.53 9.00 12.03
C ASP A 93 1.68 8.04 12.41
N VAL A 94 1.35 6.82 12.87
CA VAL A 94 2.32 5.75 13.14
C VAL A 94 2.45 4.81 11.93
N ALA A 95 1.35 4.53 11.24
CA ALA A 95 1.33 3.61 10.11
C ALA A 95 1.98 4.21 8.84
N CYS A 96 1.64 5.45 8.49
CA CYS A 96 2.05 6.07 7.23
C CYS A 96 3.55 6.29 7.08
N PRO A 97 4.32 6.70 8.11
CA PRO A 97 5.77 6.80 7.99
C PRO A 97 6.44 5.48 7.58
N LYS A 98 5.95 4.35 8.13
CA LYS A 98 6.48 3.01 7.80
C LYS A 98 6.12 2.60 6.37
N VAL A 99 4.87 2.81 5.96
CA VAL A 99 4.44 2.50 4.58
C VAL A 99 5.17 3.38 3.57
N ASN A 100 5.43 4.64 3.91
CA ASN A 100 6.22 5.56 3.09
C ASN A 100 7.67 5.07 2.94
N GLN A 101 8.30 4.55 4.01
CA GLN A 101 9.62 3.91 3.90
C GLN A 101 9.62 2.68 2.98
N VAL A 102 8.59 1.85 3.05
CA VAL A 102 8.45 0.71 2.12
C VAL A 102 8.30 1.19 0.68
N ALA A 103 7.48 2.21 0.44
CA ALA A 103 7.32 2.83 -0.88
C ALA A 103 8.67 3.33 -1.42
N LYS A 104 9.48 4.00 -0.59
CA LYS A 104 10.84 4.45 -0.93
C LYS A 104 11.80 3.34 -1.33
N ILE A 105 11.67 2.15 -0.73
CA ILE A 105 12.51 0.98 -1.04
C ILE A 105 12.08 0.31 -2.35
N ILE A 106 10.77 0.31 -2.63
CA ILE A 106 10.20 -0.35 -3.80
C ILE A 106 10.35 0.51 -5.04
N ASP A 107 10.09 1.81 -4.93
CA ASP A 107 10.00 2.72 -6.06
C ASP A 107 11.19 2.66 -7.04
N PRO A 108 12.46 2.63 -6.59
CA PRO A 108 13.61 2.53 -7.50
C PRO A 108 13.70 1.20 -8.26
N LYS A 109 12.97 0.18 -7.84
CA LYS A 109 12.93 -1.16 -8.45
C LYS A 109 11.78 -1.32 -9.45
N LEU A 110 10.88 -0.35 -9.50
CA LEU A 110 9.76 -0.35 -10.44
C LEU A 110 10.25 0.16 -11.81
N SER A 111 9.79 -0.51 -12.87
CA SER A 111 10.21 -0.26 -14.26
C SER A 111 9.47 0.92 -14.89
#